data_AF-A0A4R2PTA5-F1
#
_entry.id   AF-A0A4R2PTA5-F1
#
_cell.length_a   1.000
_cell.length_b   1.000
_cell.length_c   1.000
_cell.angle_alpha   90.00
_cell.angle_beta   90.00
_cell.angle_gamma   90.00
#
_symmetry.space_group_name_H-M   'P 1'
#
loop_
_entity.id
_entity.type
_entity.pdbx_description
1 polymer ?
#
loop_
_entity_poly.entity_id
_entity_poly.type
_entity_poly.pdbx_seq_one_letter_code
_entity_poly.pdbx_strand_id
1 'polypeptide(L)' 'MRDERAAAQERVTLLHAEEQQEKRIALGLPPGEEHDRHWMRGERLSDEAWSIEEAYDLDPVPSGLWR' A
#
# COMPACT_ATOMS: atom_id res chain seq x y z
N MET A 1 15.44 0.59 -18.16
CA MET A 1 14.08 0.78 -18.74
C MET A 1 13.17 -0.43 -18.53
N ARG A 2 13.36 -1.59 -19.17
CA ARG A 2 12.46 -2.76 -18.94
C ARG A 2 12.63 -3.40 -17.57
N ASP A 3 13.87 -3.48 -17.10
CA ASP A 3 14.21 -4.06 -15.80
C ASP A 3 13.79 -3.17 -14.62
N GLU A 4 13.84 -1.84 -14.79
CA GLU A 4 13.41 -0.87 -13.77
C GLU A 4 11.89 -0.88 -13.59
N ARG A 5 11.13 -0.97 -14.70
CA ARG A 5 9.66 -1.10 -14.63
C ARG A 5 9.24 -2.42 -13.96
N ALA A 6 9.94 -3.52 -14.25
CA ALA A 6 9.69 -4.80 -13.59
C ALA A 6 9.99 -4.74 -12.09
N ALA A 7 11.12 -4.13 -11.70
CA ALA A 7 11.46 -3.91 -10.29
C ALA A 7 10.45 -2.99 -9.58
N ALA A 8 9.98 -1.94 -10.25
CA ALA A 8 8.93 -1.05 -9.73
C ALA A 8 7.62 -1.83 -9.49
N GLN A 9 7.22 -2.68 -10.43
CA GLN A 9 6.03 -3.53 -10.28
C GLN A 9 6.15 -4.50 -9.10
N GLU A 10 7.31 -5.14 -8.93
CA GLU A 10 7.57 -6.01 -7.79
C GLU A 10 7.49 -5.24 -6.47
N ARG A 11 8.08 -4.04 -6.42
CA ARG A 11 8.04 -3.17 -5.25
C ARG A 11 6.62 -2.74 -4.88
N VAL A 12 5.82 -2.31 -5.85
CA VAL A 12 4.40 -1.96 -5.66
C VAL A 12 3.61 -3.16 -5.14
N THR A 13 3.85 -4.35 -5.69
CA THR A 13 3.19 -5.59 -5.25
C THR A 13 3.48 -5.88 -3.77
N LEU A 14 4.74 -5.71 -3.33
CA LEU A 14 5.13 -5.90 -1.94
C LEU A 14 4.49 -4.86 -1.02
N LEU A 15 4.47 -3.58 -1.43
CA LEU A 15 3.87 -2.49 -0.66
C LEU A 15 2.38 -2.71 -0.43
N HIS A 16 1.63 -3.13 -1.46
CA HIS A 16 0.21 -3.48 -1.29
C HIS A 16 0.01 -4.70 -0.41
N ALA A 17 0.87 -5.72 -0.50
CA ALA A 17 0.78 -6.87 0.39
C ALA A 17 0.97 -6.48 1.86
N GLU A 18 1.93 -5.60 2.15
CA GLU A 18 2.17 -5.04 3.47
C GLU A 18 1.01 -4.15 3.93
N GLU A 19 0.50 -3.26 3.09
CA GLU A 19 -0.68 -2.41 3.36
C GLU A 19 -1.87 -3.28 3.82
N GLN A 20 -2.18 -4.32 3.05
CA GLN A 20 -3.31 -5.21 3.34
C GLN A 20 -3.09 -5.99 4.65
N GLN A 21 -1.84 -6.32 4.99
CA GLN A 21 -1.52 -6.93 6.27
C GLN A 21 -1.75 -5.95 7.43
N GLU A 22 -1.28 -4.71 7.32
CA GLU A 22 -1.46 -3.66 8.33
C GLU A 22 -2.94 -3.33 8.56
N LYS A 23 -3.71 -3.14 7.47
CA LYS A 23 -5.15 -2.90 7.54
C LYS A 23 -5.90 -4.09 8.16
N ARG A 24 -5.47 -5.32 7.88
CA ARG A 24 -6.06 -6.53 8.51
C ARG A 24 -5.78 -6.59 10.00
N ILE A 25 -4.58 -6.20 10.45
CA ILE A 25 -4.26 -6.10 11.88
C ILE A 25 -5.14 -5.03 12.54
N ALA A 26 -5.21 -3.84 11.94
CA ALA A 26 -6.05 -2.75 12.45
C ALA A 26 -7.51 -3.21 12.63
N LEU A 27 -8.11 -3.85 11.62
CA LEU A 27 -9.48 -4.37 11.70
C LEU A 27 -9.69 -5.44 12.78
N GLY A 28 -8.63 -6.10 13.24
CA GLY A 28 -8.67 -7.07 14.34
C GLY A 28 -8.53 -6.45 15.73
N LEU A 29 -8.20 -5.16 15.83
CA LEU A 29 -7.97 -4.45 17.08
C LEU A 29 -9.20 -3.61 17.47
N PRO A 30 -9.45 -3.39 18.77
CA PRO A 30 -10.42 -2.39 19.21
C PRO A 30 -9.95 -0.98 18.79
N PRO A 31 -10.88 -0.03 18.57
CA PRO A 31 -10.51 1.36 18.30
C PRO A 31 -9.61 1.93 19.41
N GLY A 32 -8.51 2.59 19.02
CA GLY A 32 -7.52 3.14 19.93
C GLY A 32 -6.16 3.37 19.26
N GLU A 33 -5.16 3.80 20.03
CA GLU A 33 -3.85 4.19 19.50
C GLU A 33 -3.20 3.07 18.66
N GLU A 34 -3.31 1.81 19.08
CA GLU A 34 -2.72 0.69 18.36
C GLU A 34 -3.41 0.44 17.01
N HIS A 35 -4.74 0.47 16.99
CA HIS A 35 -5.53 0.42 15.75
C HIS A 35 -5.09 1.55 14.80
N ASP A 36 -5.02 2.77 15.31
CA ASP A 36 -4.71 3.95 14.49
C ASP A 36 -3.28 3.90 13.95
N ARG A 37 -2.32 3.37 14.72
CA ARG A 37 -0.94 3.17 14.25
C ARG A 37 -0.90 2.23 13.05
N HIS A 38 -1.58 1.08 13.12
CA HIS A 38 -1.64 0.13 12.02
C HIS A 38 -2.40 0.70 10.81
N TRP A 39 -3.51 1.41 11.05
CA TRP A 39 -4.25 2.08 9.98
C TRP A 39 -3.37 3.11 9.25
N MET A 40 -2.76 4.03 9.99
CA MET A 40 -1.88 5.08 9.45
C MET A 40 -0.60 4.51 8.83
N ARG A 41 -0.16 3.30 9.22
CA ARG A 41 0.94 2.60 8.55
C ARG A 41 0.49 2.07 7.19
N GLY A 42 -0.70 1.46 7.11
CA GLY A 42 -1.31 1.03 5.85
C GLY A 42 -1.47 2.20 4.87
N GLU A 43 -2.02 3.34 5.31
CA GLU A 43 -2.17 4.52 4.46
C GLU A 43 -0.84 5.02 3.88
N ARG A 44 0.24 5.05 4.70
CA ARG A 44 1.58 5.42 4.23
C ARG A 44 2.14 4.46 3.19
N LEU A 45 1.86 3.17 3.31
CA LEU A 45 2.28 2.16 2.33
C LEU A 45 1.51 2.32 1.02
N SER A 46 0.21 2.63 1.09
CA SER A 46 -0.60 2.95 -0.09
C SER A 46 -0.08 4.19 -0.82
N ASP A 47 0.28 5.25 -0.09
CA ASP A 47 0.86 6.47 -0.68
C ASP A 47 2.20 6.19 -1.37
N GLU A 48 3.06 5.38 -0.76
CA GLU A 48 4.35 4.98 -1.36
C GLU A 48 4.14 4.15 -2.63
N ALA A 49 3.19 3.20 -2.61
CA ALA A 49 2.87 2.39 -3.78
C ALA A 49 2.37 3.27 -4.94
N TRP A 50 1.41 4.17 -4.65
CA TRP A 50 0.86 5.09 -5.64
C TRP A 50 1.93 5.98 -6.28
N SER A 51 2.86 6.52 -5.47
CA SER A 51 3.96 7.34 -6.00
C SER A 51 4.85 6.57 -6.98
N ILE A 52 5.06 5.27 -6.76
CA ILE A 52 5.84 4.42 -7.69
C ILE A 52 5.03 4.11 -8.94
N GLU A 53 3.74 3.79 -8.79
CA GLU A 53 2.84 3.55 -9.92
C GLU A 53 2.80 4.76 -10.87
N GLU A 54 2.68 5.97 -10.33
CA GLU A 54 2.72 7.22 -11.10
C GLU A 54 4.08 7.43 -11.78
N ALA A 55 5.19 7.19 -11.07
CA ALA A 55 6.53 7.42 -11.61
C ALA A 55 6.88 6.48 -12.79
N TYR A 56 6.29 5.28 -12.83
CA TYR A 56 6.60 4.25 -13.83
C TYR A 56 5.44 3.93 -14.79
N ASP A 57 4.34 4.70 -14.74
CA ASP A 57 3.13 4.48 -15.54
C ASP A 57 2.66 3.02 -15.44
N LEU A 58 2.50 2.56 -14.19
CA LEU A 58 1.98 1.23 -13.88
C LEU A 58 0.45 1.29 -13.72
N ASP A 59 -0.22 0.18 -14.03
CA ASP A 59 -1.66 0.08 -13.78
C ASP A 59 -1.91 0.09 -12.27
N PRO A 60 -2.64 1.08 -11.73
CA PRO A 60 -2.82 1.21 -10.30
C PRO A 60 -3.68 0.06 -9.75
N VAL A 61 -3.23 -0.56 -8.66
CA VAL A 61 -4.08 -1.50 -7.93
C VAL A 61 -5.07 -0.68 -7.09
N PRO A 62 -6.39 -0.96 -7.12
CA PRO A 62 -7.35 -0.19 -6.35
C PRO A 62 -7.05 -0.27 -4.84
N SER A 63 -6.64 0.87 -4.26
CA SER A 63 -6.35 1.00 -2.81
C SER A 63 -7.59 0.85 -1.91
N GLY A 64 -8.78 0.82 -2.51
CA GLY A 64 -10.05 0.80 -1.77
C GLY A 64 -10.42 2.13 -1.09
N LEU A 65 -9.59 3.17 -1.25
CA LEU A 65 -9.85 4.53 -0.76
C LEU A 65 -10.94 5.27 -1.55
N TRP A 66 -11.19 4.82 -2.78
CA TRP A 66 -12.22 5.37 -3.66
C TRP A 66 -13.28 4.28 -3.89
N ARG A 67 -14.32 4.27 -3.05
CA ARG A 67 -15.57 3.55 -3.26
C ARG A 67 -16.74 4.52 -3.16
#